data_AF-A0A2D4JV10-F1
#
_entry.id   AF-A0A2D4JV10-F1
#
_cell.length_a   1.000
_cell.length_b   1.000
_cell.length_c   1.000
_cell.angle_alpha   90.00
_cell.angle_beta   90.00
_cell.angle_gamma   90.00
#
_symmetry.space_group_name_H-M   'P 1'
#
loop_
_entity.id
_entity.type
_entity.pdbx_description
1 polymer ?
#
loop_
_entity_poly.entity_id
_entity_poly.type
_entity_poly.pdbx_seq_one_letter_code
_entity_poly.pdbx_strand_id
1 'polypeptide(L)'
;GELNGLRGWFPAKFVEILDERSKEYSVAGDDSVTEAITDLVRGTLCPALKAIFEQGLKRPSLLGGACHPWLFIEEAAGREVERDFDSVYSRLVLCKTYRLDEDGKVLTPE
;
A
#
# COMPACT_ATOMS: atom_id res chain seq x y z
N GLY A 1 0.68 -17.45 3.22
CA GLY A 1 1.82 -18.15 2.59
C GLY A 1 1.63 -19.65 2.71
N GLU A 2 2.44 -20.42 2.01
CA GLU A 2 2.50 -21.88 2.10
C GLU A 2 3.96 -22.31 2.25
N LEU A 3 4.25 -23.22 3.18
CA LEU A 3 5.58 -23.83 3.34
C LEU A 3 5.38 -25.31 3.66
N ASN A 4 6.03 -26.20 2.89
CA ASN A 4 5.93 -27.66 3.06
C ASN A 4 4.47 -28.19 3.09
N GLY A 5 3.58 -27.60 2.28
CA GLY A 5 2.17 -27.99 2.21
C GLY A 5 1.31 -27.50 3.38
N LEU A 6 1.87 -26.74 4.33
CA LEU A 6 1.13 -26.11 5.42
C LEU A 6 0.84 -24.65 5.08
N ARG A 7 -0.42 -24.23 5.28
CA ARG A 7 -0.89 -22.87 4.99
C ARG A 7 -1.04 -22.06 6.26
N GLY A 8 -0.66 -20.80 6.20
CA GLY A 8 -0.73 -19.89 7.35
C GLY A 8 -0.40 -18.44 7.02
N TRP A 9 -0.39 -17.63 8.06
CA TRP A 9 0.10 -16.25 8.01
C TRP A 9 1.62 -16.24 8.17
N PHE A 10 2.30 -15.51 7.30
CA PHE A 10 3.76 -15.42 7.31
C PHE A 10 4.17 -13.95 7.17
N PRO A 11 5.22 -13.48 7.88
CA PRO A 11 5.74 -12.13 7.71
C PRO A 11 6.27 -11.93 6.27
N ALA A 12 5.88 -10.83 5.62
CA ALA A 12 6.18 -10.58 4.21
C ALA A 12 7.67 -10.68 3.84
N LYS A 13 8.58 -10.33 4.74
CA LYS A 13 10.04 -10.43 4.52
C LYS A 13 10.58 -11.85 4.34
N PHE A 14 9.80 -12.87 4.71
CA PHE A 14 10.15 -14.29 4.60
C PHE A 14 9.28 -15.04 3.60
N VAL A 15 8.53 -14.31 2.78
CA VAL A 15 7.61 -14.89 1.80
C VAL A 15 7.96 -14.32 0.45
N GLU A 16 8.22 -15.20 -0.50
CA GLU A 16 8.28 -14.83 -1.91
C GLU A 16 6.85 -14.85 -2.47
N ILE A 17 6.46 -13.78 -3.15
CA ILE A 17 5.17 -13.76 -3.86
C ILE A 17 5.34 -14.65 -5.08
N LEU A 18 4.84 -15.89 -4.98
CA LEU A 18 4.91 -16.86 -6.07
C LEU A 18 3.87 -16.59 -7.15
N ASP A 19 2.75 -15.94 -6.80
CA ASP A 19 1.65 -15.66 -7.73
C ASP A 19 0.66 -14.62 -7.18
N GLU A 20 0.27 -13.63 -7.99
CA GLU A 20 -0.81 -12.68 -7.72
C GLU A 20 -2.11 -13.02 -8.48
N ARG A 21 -2.28 -14.29 -8.88
CA ARG A 21 -3.36 -14.86 -9.71
C ARG A 21 -4.80 -14.39 -9.51
N SER A 22 -5.17 -13.82 -8.36
CA SER A 22 -6.48 -13.16 -8.18
C SER A 22 -6.56 -11.77 -8.81
N LYS A 23 -5.48 -11.32 -9.45
CA LYS A 23 -5.36 -10.06 -10.16
C LYS A 23 -4.92 -10.37 -11.59
N GLU A 24 -5.72 -9.99 -12.57
CA GLU A 24 -5.38 -10.09 -13.99
C GLU A 24 -4.42 -8.96 -14.38
N TYR A 25 -3.18 -9.05 -13.90
CA TYR A 25 -2.13 -8.13 -14.32
C TYR A 25 -1.62 -8.50 -15.72
N SER A 26 -1.66 -7.54 -16.62
CA SER A 26 -1.08 -7.67 -17.95
C SER A 26 0.35 -7.17 -17.94
N VAL A 27 1.24 -7.84 -18.68
CA VAL A 27 2.63 -7.41 -18.93
C VAL A 27 2.72 -6.01 -19.56
N ALA A 28 1.62 -5.52 -20.14
CA ALA A 28 1.53 -4.15 -20.66
C ALA A 28 1.61 -3.08 -19.56
N GLY A 29 1.34 -3.44 -18.29
CA GLY A 29 1.43 -2.54 -17.14
C GLY A 29 2.80 -2.52 -16.45
N ASP A 30 3.71 -3.42 -16.83
CA ASP A 30 5.05 -3.53 -16.25
C ASP A 30 6.01 -2.58 -16.98
N ASP A 31 6.58 -1.61 -16.28
CA ASP A 31 7.48 -0.61 -16.85
C ASP A 31 8.87 -1.15 -17.18
N SER A 32 9.25 -2.31 -16.65
CA SER A 32 10.48 -3.02 -17.03
C SER A 32 10.35 -3.77 -18.36
N VAL A 33 9.12 -4.09 -18.77
CA VAL A 33 8.81 -4.81 -20.02
C VAL A 33 8.28 -3.86 -21.10
N THR A 34 7.38 -2.95 -20.71
CA THR A 34 6.73 -1.98 -21.60
C THR A 34 7.05 -0.57 -21.14
N GLU A 35 8.26 -0.07 -21.42
CA GLU A 35 8.72 1.25 -20.95
C GLU A 35 7.75 2.40 -21.29
N ALA A 36 7.04 2.31 -22.43
CA ALA A 36 6.03 3.28 -22.87
C ALA A 36 4.90 3.52 -21.84
N ILE A 37 4.63 2.56 -20.94
CA ILE A 37 3.65 2.75 -19.86
C ILE A 37 4.06 3.88 -18.93
N THR A 38 5.37 4.09 -18.73
CA THR A 38 5.90 5.15 -17.89
C THR A 38 5.57 6.52 -18.47
N ASP A 39 5.72 6.69 -19.79
CA ASP A 39 5.40 7.95 -20.47
C ASP A 39 3.90 8.22 -20.50
N LEU A 40 3.08 7.19 -20.69
CA LEU A 40 1.62 7.32 -20.60
C LEU A 40 1.18 7.75 -19.19
N VAL A 41 1.71 7.09 -18.15
CA VAL A 41 1.34 7.39 -16.77
C VAL A 41 1.94 8.72 -16.32
N ARG A 42 3.26 8.87 -16.33
CA ARG A 42 3.95 10.06 -15.79
C ARG A 42 3.88 11.27 -16.72
N GLY A 43 3.87 11.06 -18.03
CA GLY A 43 3.88 12.12 -19.03
C GLY A 43 2.49 12.61 -19.44
N THR A 44 1.44 11.78 -19.30
CA THR A 44 0.07 12.14 -19.73
C THR A 44 -0.93 12.13 -18.58
N LEU A 45 -1.08 10.99 -17.90
CA LEU A 45 -2.10 10.82 -16.86
C LEU A 45 -1.82 11.69 -15.62
N CYS A 46 -0.59 11.64 -15.09
CA CYS A 46 -0.22 12.40 -13.89
C CYS A 46 -0.38 13.93 -14.09
N PRO A 47 0.02 14.54 -15.21
CA PRO A 47 -0.27 15.96 -15.47
C PRO A 47 -1.77 16.28 -15.53
N ALA A 48 -2.59 15.41 -16.13
CA ALA A 48 -4.04 15.61 -16.16
C ALA A 48 -4.65 15.56 -14.75
N LEU A 49 -4.26 14.57 -13.94
CA LEU A 49 -4.68 14.47 -12.53
C LEU A 49 -4.20 15.67 -11.70
N LYS A 50 -2.94 16.10 -11.91
CA LYS A 50 -2.40 17.29 -11.27
C LYS A 50 -3.23 18.53 -11.59
N ALA A 51 -3.59 18.74 -12.86
CA ALA A 51 -4.43 19.87 -13.25
C ALA A 51 -5.81 19.84 -12.57
N ILE A 52 -6.41 18.65 -12.43
CA ILE A 52 -7.67 18.46 -11.69
C ILE A 52 -7.49 18.81 -10.21
N PHE A 53 -6.43 18.34 -9.55
CA PHE A 53 -6.21 18.63 -8.13
C PHE A 53 -5.77 20.07 -7.85
N GLU A 54 -5.13 20.73 -8.80
CA GLU A 54 -4.81 22.16 -8.71
C GLU A 54 -6.05 23.03 -8.94
N GLN A 55 -7.08 22.51 -9.63
CA GLN A 55 -8.32 23.24 -9.86
C GLN A 55 -9.08 23.43 -8.53
N GLY A 56 -9.19 24.69 -8.09
CA GLY A 56 -9.87 25.04 -6.85
C GLY A 56 -9.01 24.90 -5.58
N LEU A 57 -7.73 24.56 -5.74
CA LEU A 57 -6.78 24.55 -4.63
C LEU A 57 -6.56 25.99 -4.14
N LYS A 58 -6.81 26.25 -2.85
CA LYS A 58 -6.67 27.58 -2.26
C LYS A 58 -5.22 28.04 -2.39
N ARG A 59 -4.98 29.16 -3.06
CA ARG A 59 -3.63 29.72 -3.18
C ARG A 59 -3.02 29.96 -1.79
N PRO A 60 -1.71 29.73 -1.63
CA PRO A 60 -1.06 29.93 -0.34
C PRO A 60 -1.26 31.38 0.14
N SER A 61 -1.64 31.53 1.40
CA SER A 61 -1.83 32.84 2.01
C SER A 61 -0.49 33.57 2.12
N LEU A 62 -0.54 34.89 2.31
CA LEU A 62 0.65 35.77 2.49
C LEU A 62 1.63 35.30 3.58
N LEU A 63 1.20 34.44 4.51
CA LEU A 63 2.01 33.85 5.57
C LEU A 63 2.65 32.51 5.20
N GLY A 64 2.49 32.05 3.95
CA GLY A 64 3.36 31.04 3.33
C GLY A 64 3.21 29.63 3.89
N GLY A 65 2.12 28.94 3.53
CA GLY A 65 2.06 27.48 3.60
C GLY A 65 2.32 26.89 2.22
N ALA A 66 2.99 25.73 2.11
CA ALA A 66 3.07 25.01 0.84
C ALA A 66 1.65 24.54 0.46
N CYS A 67 1.19 24.89 -0.74
CA CYS A 67 -0.09 24.43 -1.26
C CYS A 67 0.18 23.48 -2.42
N HIS A 68 -0.02 22.19 -2.20
CA HIS A 68 0.33 21.14 -3.16
C HIS A 68 -0.76 20.05 -3.17
N PRO A 69 -1.11 19.48 -4.34
CA PRO A 69 -2.07 18.37 -4.45
C PRO A 69 -1.83 17.19 -3.49
N TRP A 70 -0.58 16.97 -3.09
CA TRP A 70 -0.22 15.94 -2.12
C TRP A 70 -0.98 16.06 -0.80
N LEU A 71 -1.24 17.28 -0.31
CA LEU A 71 -1.97 17.49 0.95
C LEU A 71 -3.41 16.95 0.87
N PHE A 72 -4.04 17.04 -0.30
CA PHE A 72 -5.36 16.45 -0.52
C PHE A 72 -5.30 14.92 -0.51
N ILE A 73 -4.31 14.34 -1.20
CA ILE A 73 -4.11 12.89 -1.26
C ILE A 73 -3.83 12.33 0.14
N GLU A 74 -3.00 13.01 0.92
CA GLU A 74 -2.65 12.64 2.29
C GLU A 74 -3.88 12.60 3.21
N GLU A 75 -4.68 13.67 3.20
CA GLU A 75 -5.94 13.74 3.97
C GLU A 75 -6.93 12.65 3.55
N ALA A 76 -7.14 12.46 2.25
CA ALA A 76 -8.06 11.44 1.73
C ALA A 76 -7.61 10.02 2.09
N ALA A 77 -6.31 9.73 1.96
CA ALA A 77 -5.74 8.45 2.33
C ALA A 77 -5.87 8.19 3.84
N GLY A 78 -5.63 9.21 4.68
CA GLY A 78 -5.82 9.11 6.13
C GLY A 78 -7.23 8.66 6.50
N ARG A 79 -8.25 9.29 5.92
CA ARG A 79 -9.66 8.95 6.19
C ARG A 79 -10.05 7.55 5.74
N GLU A 80 -9.55 7.08 4.60
CA GLU A 80 -9.83 5.71 4.15
C GLU A 80 -9.20 4.67 5.07
N VAL A 81 -8.01 4.95 5.60
CA VAL A 81 -7.30 4.05 6.52
C VAL A 81 -7.94 4.05 7.91
N GLU A 82 -8.47 5.19 8.38
CA GLU A 82 -9.16 5.29 9.67
C GLU A 82 -10.30 4.27 9.81
N ARG A 83 -11.03 3.97 8.72
CA ARG A 83 -12.13 2.99 8.73
C ARG A 83 -11.68 1.60 9.16
N ASP A 84 -10.48 1.20 8.78
CA ASP A 84 -9.94 -0.13 9.03
C ASP A 84 -8.97 -0.15 10.24
N PHE A 85 -8.70 1.02 10.82
CA PHE A 85 -7.71 1.22 11.87
C PHE A 85 -8.06 0.46 13.14
N ASP A 86 -9.32 0.49 13.60
CA ASP A 86 -9.76 -0.22 14.81
C ASP A 86 -9.62 -1.74 14.66
N SER A 87 -9.89 -2.27 13.46
CA SER A 87 -9.75 -3.70 13.16
C SER A 87 -8.29 -4.13 13.18
N VAL A 88 -7.42 -3.34 12.54
CA VAL A 88 -5.98 -3.61 12.48
C VAL A 88 -5.32 -3.42 13.85
N TYR A 89 -5.65 -2.34 14.55
CA TYR A 89 -5.14 -2.03 15.88
C TYR A 89 -5.56 -3.10 16.90
N SER A 90 -6.83 -3.51 16.90
CA SER A 90 -7.31 -4.60 17.75
C SER A 90 -6.55 -5.90 17.50
N ARG A 91 -6.29 -6.25 16.24
CA ARG A 91 -5.48 -7.44 15.89
C ARG A 91 -4.04 -7.33 16.37
N LEU A 92 -3.39 -6.18 16.17
CA LEU A 92 -2.01 -5.95 16.62
C LEU A 92 -1.90 -6.01 18.15
N VAL A 93 -2.88 -5.43 18.86
CA VAL A 93 -2.95 -5.49 20.32
C VAL A 93 -3.16 -6.94 20.78
N LEU A 94 -4.03 -7.72 20.13
CA LEU A 94 -4.21 -9.13 20.46
C LEU A 94 -2.92 -9.94 20.23
N CYS A 95 -2.25 -9.78 19.10
CA CYS A 95 -0.96 -10.42 18.82
C CYS A 95 0.08 -10.09 19.90
N LYS A 96 0.14 -8.83 20.34
CA LYS A 96 1.06 -8.37 21.38
C LYS A 96 0.69 -8.89 22.77
N THR A 97 -0.58 -8.79 23.17
CA THR A 97 -1.07 -9.21 24.50
C THR A 97 -0.91 -10.71 24.70
N TYR A 98 -1.24 -11.50 23.69
CA TYR A 98 -1.16 -12.97 23.77
C TYR A 98 0.18 -13.53 23.29
N ARG A 99 1.16 -12.67 22.92
CA ARG A 99 2.46 -13.07 22.36
C ARG A 99 2.32 -14.14 21.28
N LEU A 100 1.28 -14.03 20.44
CA LEU A 100 0.97 -15.04 19.41
C LEU A 100 2.11 -15.17 18.38
N ASP A 101 2.92 -14.12 18.26
CA ASP A 101 4.14 -14.11 17.44
C ASP A 101 5.26 -15.00 18.03
N GLU A 102 5.19 -15.35 19.32
CA GLU A 102 6.13 -16.22 20.02
C GLU A 102 5.69 -17.69 20.07
N ASP A 103 4.39 -17.98 20.05
CA ASP A 103 3.88 -19.36 19.93
C ASP A 103 4.25 -19.99 18.58
N GLY A 104 4.56 -19.18 17.55
CA GLY A 104 5.12 -19.62 16.28
C GLY A 104 6.59 -20.10 16.33
N LYS A 105 7.28 -20.00 17.49
CA LYS A 105 8.68 -20.45 17.65
C LYS A 105 8.84 -21.87 18.17
N VAL A 106 7.76 -22.60 18.47
CA VAL A 106 7.85 -23.95 19.06
C VAL A 106 7.37 -25.02 18.08
N LEU A 107 8.05 -25.17 16.94
CA LEU A 107 8.06 -26.42 16.15
C LEU A 107 9.39 -26.53 15.39
N THR A 108 10.51 -26.65 16.10
CA THR A 108 11.70 -27.32 15.56
C THR A 108 11.56 -28.82 15.84
N PRO A 109 11.45 -29.68 14.82
CA PRO A 109 11.52 -31.13 15.04
C PRO A 109 12.93 -31.53 15.46
N GLU A 110 13.05 -32.46 16.41
CA GLU A 110 14.22 -33.33 16.56
C GLU A 110 14.34 -34.29 15.36
#